data_AF-A0A1X7SF80-F1
#
_entry.id   AF-A0A1X7SF80-F1
#
_cell.length_a   1.000
_cell.length_b   1.000
_cell.length_c   1.000
_cell.angle_alpha   90.00
_cell.angle_beta   90.00
_cell.angle_gamma   90.00
#
_symmetry.space_group_name_H-M   'P 1'
#
loop_
_entity.id
_entity.type
_entity.pdbx_description
1 polymer ?
#
loop_
_entity_poly.entity_id
_entity_poly.type
_entity_poly.pdbx_seq_one_letter_code
_entity_poly.pdbx_strand_id
1 'polypeptide(L)'
;MRFGVALTLSIAIWILPAIIHPFWFCFYSDICLSSTVDIGFVVYITLLLAIVLMIIFFTSLWTFCFTRRFFKDQSVIAGESVYALKKKRLFGMFGCMLLINGICLAPGVLYFLLHLFIDLPIWLNLFVTICFLFVTIANPVMQSYFRPEIKSFLTSRCPLLFACVCS
;
A
#
# COMPACT_ATOMS: atom_id res chain seq x y z
N MET A 1 -3.30 9.98 20.07
CA MET A 1 -3.80 10.80 18.94
C MET A 1 -5.25 11.14 19.22
N ARG A 2 -5.64 12.41 19.14
CA ARG A 2 -7.00 12.88 19.46
C ARG A 2 -7.91 12.53 18.28
N PHE A 3 -9.01 11.81 18.53
CA PHE A 3 -9.91 11.24 17.51
C PHE A 3 -10.32 12.24 16.41
N GLY A 4 -10.50 13.52 16.76
CA GLY A 4 -10.82 14.59 15.82
C GLY A 4 -9.75 14.83 14.74
N VAL A 5 -8.45 14.68 15.04
CA VAL A 5 -7.37 14.87 14.05
C VAL A 5 -7.39 13.76 13.01
N ALA A 6 -7.62 12.52 13.44
CA ALA A 6 -7.73 11.37 12.53
C ALA A 6 -8.97 11.46 11.63
N LEU A 7 -10.08 11.95 12.17
CA LEU A 7 -11.31 12.18 11.42
C LEU A 7 -11.09 13.23 10.32
N THR A 8 -10.51 14.38 10.66
CA THR A 8 -10.24 15.46 9.70
C THR A 8 -9.30 15.00 8.59
N LEU A 9 -8.23 14.26 8.93
CA LEU A 9 -7.31 13.70 7.93
C LEU A 9 -8.00 12.70 7.01
N SER A 10 -8.87 11.85 7.56
CA SER A 10 -9.62 10.88 6.74
C SER A 10 -10.55 11.59 5.77
N ILE A 11 -11.33 12.56 6.25
CA ILE A 11 -12.24 13.35 5.41
C ILE A 11 -11.46 14.07 4.30
N ALA A 12 -10.32 14.69 4.62
CA ALA A 12 -9.47 15.33 3.63
C ALA A 12 -8.94 14.34 2.58
N ILE A 13 -8.47 13.15 3.01
CA ILE A 13 -7.98 12.08 2.13
C ILE A 13 -9.05 11.58 1.17
N TRP A 14 -10.33 11.59 1.55
CA TRP A 14 -11.43 11.16 0.67
C TRP A 14 -11.91 12.28 -0.26
N ILE A 15 -11.93 13.53 0.22
CA ILE A 15 -12.41 14.68 -0.57
C ILE A 15 -11.41 15.08 -1.66
N LEU A 16 -10.11 15.05 -1.37
CA LEU A 16 -9.06 15.41 -2.34
C LEU A 16 -9.15 14.59 -3.65
N PRO A 17 -9.21 13.25 -3.62
CA PRO A 17 -9.44 12.44 -4.80
C PRO A 17 -10.81 12.69 -5.41
N ALA A 18 -11.88 12.84 -4.61
CA ALA A 18 -13.23 13.05 -5.12
C ALA A 18 -13.41 14.36 -5.90
N ILE A 19 -12.60 15.39 -5.61
CA ILE A 19 -12.57 16.64 -6.39
C ILE A 19 -11.77 16.47 -7.69
N ILE A 20 -10.75 15.62 -7.68
CA ILE A 20 -9.88 15.34 -8.83
C ILE A 20 -10.55 14.33 -9.80
N HIS A 21 -11.38 13.40 -9.28
CA HIS A 21 -12.02 12.32 -10.02
C HIS A 21 -13.01 12.74 -11.13
N PRO A 22 -13.82 13.81 -10.99
CA PRO A 22 -14.65 14.32 -12.09
C PRO A 22 -13.81 14.80 -13.28
N PHE A 23 -12.62 15.36 -13.02
CA PHE A 23 -11.65 15.71 -14.04
C PHE A 23 -11.09 14.45 -14.73
N TRP A 24 -10.89 13.39 -13.94
CA TRP A 24 -10.49 12.06 -14.41
C TRP A 24 -11.55 11.41 -15.30
N PHE A 25 -12.84 11.57 -15.02
CA PHE A 25 -13.93 10.95 -15.80
C PHE A 25 -14.09 11.58 -17.19
N CYS A 26 -13.91 12.90 -17.32
CA CYS A 26 -13.85 13.58 -18.62
C CYS A 26 -12.67 13.07 -19.47
N PHE A 27 -11.48 12.89 -18.88
CA PHE A 27 -10.33 12.31 -19.56
C PHE A 27 -10.48 10.81 -19.85
N TYR A 28 -11.10 10.04 -18.96
CA TYR A 28 -11.33 8.60 -19.12
C TYR A 28 -12.36 8.29 -20.22
N SER A 29 -13.37 9.15 -20.37
CA SER A 29 -14.33 9.08 -21.47
C SER A 29 -13.65 9.29 -22.83
N ASP A 30 -12.61 10.13 -22.88
CA ASP A 30 -11.78 10.35 -24.08
C ASP A 30 -10.80 9.18 -24.32
N ILE A 31 -10.31 8.52 -23.27
CA ILE A 31 -9.46 7.31 -23.34
C ILE A 31 -10.23 6.07 -23.83
N CYS A 32 -11.53 5.96 -23.55
CA CYS A 32 -12.36 4.89 -24.09
C CYS A 32 -12.76 5.09 -25.56
N LEU A 33 -12.58 6.30 -26.12
CA LEU A 33 -12.96 6.62 -27.51
C LEU A 33 -11.77 7.04 -28.40
N SER A 34 -10.62 7.41 -27.84
CA SER A 34 -9.48 7.92 -28.59
C SER A 34 -8.17 7.25 -28.18
N SER A 35 -7.54 6.60 -29.17
CA SER A 35 -6.27 5.87 -29.08
C SER A 35 -5.04 6.79 -28.92
N THR A 36 -5.21 8.06 -28.57
CA THR A 36 -4.13 9.05 -28.46
C THR A 36 -3.97 9.49 -27.01
N VAL A 37 -3.32 8.65 -26.21
CA VAL A 37 -2.90 9.04 -24.85
C VAL A 37 -1.87 10.16 -24.99
N ASP A 38 -2.20 11.36 -24.52
CA ASP A 38 -1.26 12.49 -24.55
C ASP A 38 -0.03 12.20 -23.69
N ILE A 39 1.15 12.57 -24.18
CA ILE A 39 2.43 12.38 -23.48
C ILE A 39 2.39 13.08 -22.12
N GLY A 40 1.73 14.23 -22.03
CA GLY A 40 1.53 14.96 -20.78
C GLY A 40 0.80 14.13 -19.72
N PHE A 41 -0.20 13.35 -20.13
CA PHE A 41 -0.96 12.48 -19.22
C PHE A 41 -0.11 11.31 -18.71
N VAL A 42 0.67 10.67 -19.58
CA VAL A 42 1.60 9.58 -19.20
C VAL A 42 2.64 10.07 -18.20
N VAL A 43 3.25 11.24 -18.46
CA VAL A 43 4.22 11.86 -17.55
C VAL A 43 3.59 12.18 -16.19
N TYR A 44 2.39 12.75 -16.19
CA TYR A 44 1.66 13.09 -14.97
C TYR A 44 1.38 11.85 -14.11
N ILE A 45 0.82 10.79 -14.70
CA ILE A 45 0.52 9.53 -13.98
C ILE A 45 1.81 8.87 -13.46
N THR A 46 2.87 8.87 -14.26
CA THR A 46 4.18 8.33 -13.85
C THR A 46 4.73 9.07 -12.62
N LEU A 47 4.71 10.41 -12.64
CA LEU A 47 5.15 11.24 -11.52
C LEU A 47 4.29 11.01 -10.28
N LEU A 48 2.97 10.94 -10.42
CA LEU A 48 2.06 10.70 -9.31
C LEU A 48 2.34 9.34 -8.65
N LEU A 49 2.46 8.26 -9.43
CA LEU A 49 2.77 6.93 -8.93
C LEU A 49 4.15 6.87 -8.26
N ALA A 50 5.15 7.53 -8.85
CA ALA A 50 6.48 7.63 -8.25
C ALA A 50 6.46 8.37 -6.91
N ILE A 51 5.75 9.50 -6.82
CA ILE A 51 5.60 10.26 -5.57
C ILE A 51 4.92 9.39 -4.50
N VAL A 52 3.84 8.68 -4.84
CA VAL A 52 3.15 7.77 -3.91
C VAL A 52 4.09 6.69 -3.40
N LEU A 53 4.87 6.04 -4.28
CA LEU A 53 5.86 5.04 -3.89
C LEU A 53 6.94 5.62 -2.97
N MET A 54 7.45 6.81 -3.27
CA MET A 54 8.43 7.50 -2.42
C MET A 54 7.85 7.82 -1.05
N ILE A 55 6.61 8.31 -0.97
CA ILE A 55 5.92 8.58 0.30
C ILE A 55 5.78 7.27 1.10
N ILE A 56 5.36 6.17 0.47
CA ILE A 56 5.24 4.87 1.13
C ILE A 56 6.60 4.41 1.67
N PHE A 57 7.65 4.54 0.86
CA PHE A 57 9.01 4.14 1.25
C PHE A 57 9.54 4.99 2.42
N PHE A 58 9.52 6.32 2.29
CA PHE A 58 10.00 7.23 3.33
C PHE A 58 9.19 7.10 4.62
N THR A 59 7.86 7.03 4.52
CA THR A 59 6.99 6.87 5.69
C THR A 59 7.28 5.53 6.39
N SER A 60 7.39 4.44 5.64
CA SER A 60 7.70 3.12 6.20
C SER A 60 9.06 3.07 6.88
N LEU A 61 10.09 3.65 6.25
CA LEU A 61 11.44 3.71 6.80
C LEU A 61 11.51 4.61 8.04
N TRP A 62 10.83 5.76 8.01
CA TRP A 62 10.72 6.66 9.16
C TRP A 62 10.02 5.99 10.33
N THR A 63 8.84 5.40 10.11
CA THR A 63 8.10 4.68 11.15
C THR A 63 8.93 3.52 11.68
N PHE A 64 9.61 2.77 10.81
CA PHE A 64 10.49 1.69 11.22
C PHE A 64 11.64 2.17 12.13
N CYS A 65 12.36 3.21 11.72
CA CYS A 65 13.45 3.81 12.50
C CYS A 65 12.95 4.34 13.85
N PHE A 66 11.82 5.04 13.86
CA PHE A 66 11.19 5.56 15.07
C PHE A 66 10.82 4.43 16.02
N THR A 67 10.15 3.38 15.54
CA THR A 67 9.74 2.29 16.42
C THR A 67 10.91 1.43 16.88
N ARG A 68 11.96 1.26 16.06
CA ARG A 68 13.20 0.60 16.48
C ARG A 68 13.87 1.35 17.63
N ARG A 69 13.91 2.69 17.56
CA ARG A 69 14.43 3.54 18.63
C ARG A 69 13.58 3.40 19.90
N PHE A 70 12.25 3.52 19.77
CA PHE A 70 11.33 3.37 20.89
C PHE A 70 11.46 2.02 21.61
N PHE A 71 11.56 0.92 20.85
CA PHE A 71 11.75 -0.40 21.45
C PHE A 71 13.10 -0.56 22.15
N LYS A 72 14.16 0.05 21.60
CA LYS A 72 15.49 0.02 22.24
C LYS A 72 15.44 0.71 23.61
N ASP A 73 14.77 1.85 23.69
CA ASP A 73 14.66 2.62 24.93
C ASP A 73 13.81 1.87 25.98
N GLN A 74 12.74 1.19 25.54
CA GLN A 74 11.88 0.39 26.42
C GLN A 74 12.51 -0.95 26.85
N SER A 75 13.30 -1.61 25.99
CA SER A 75 13.96 -2.88 26.33
C SER A 75 15.04 -2.72 27.38
N VAL A 76 15.70 -1.56 27.43
CA VAL A 76 16.69 -1.22 28.47
C VAL A 76 16.04 -1.16 29.86
N ILE A 77 14.74 -0.85 29.94
CA ILE A 77 14.03 -0.64 31.20
C ILE A 77 13.31 -1.93 31.68
N ALA A 78 12.79 -2.77 30.77
CA ALA A 78 11.83 -3.83 31.10
C ALA A 78 12.29 -5.28 30.78
N GLY A 79 13.52 -5.49 30.32
CA GLY A 79 14.07 -6.82 30.02
C GLY A 79 13.76 -7.34 28.60
N GLU A 80 14.70 -8.10 28.02
CA GLU A 80 14.78 -8.32 26.57
C GLU A 80 13.77 -9.33 25.97
N SER A 81 13.25 -10.29 26.76
CA SER A 81 12.58 -11.48 26.22
C SER A 81 11.20 -11.24 25.61
N VAL A 82 10.35 -10.42 26.26
CA VAL A 82 8.99 -10.10 25.77
C VAL A 82 9.02 -9.11 24.60
N TYR A 83 10.02 -8.22 24.59
CA TYR A 83 10.16 -7.18 23.57
C TYR A 83 10.80 -7.69 22.27
N ALA A 84 11.64 -8.73 22.32
CA ALA A 84 12.21 -9.36 21.14
C ALA A 84 11.15 -9.91 20.16
N LEU A 85 10.09 -10.54 20.69
CA LEU A 85 8.99 -11.08 19.89
C LEU A 85 8.13 -9.97 19.26
N LYS A 86 7.80 -8.91 20.03
CA LYS A 86 7.06 -7.74 19.54
C LYS A 86 7.84 -6.99 18.45
N LYS A 87 9.16 -6.88 18.60
CA LYS A 87 10.08 -6.27 17.63
C LYS A 87 10.11 -7.04 16.29
N LYS A 88 10.21 -8.37 16.32
CA LYS A 88 10.18 -9.21 15.09
C LYS A 88 8.86 -9.09 14.34
N ARG A 89 7.73 -9.10 15.06
CA ARG A 89 6.40 -8.96 14.46
C ARG A 89 6.21 -7.62 13.74
N LEU A 90 6.69 -6.54 14.35
CA LEU A 90 6.57 -5.20 13.75
C LEU A 90 7.47 -5.04 12.52
N PHE A 91 8.69 -5.59 12.57
CA PHE A 91 9.58 -5.66 11.40
C PHE A 91 8.90 -6.37 10.23
N GLY A 92 8.22 -7.49 10.51
CA GLY A 92 7.42 -8.22 9.52
C GLY A 92 6.28 -7.37 8.93
N MET A 93 5.53 -6.65 9.77
CA MET A 93 4.39 -5.86 9.29
C MET A 93 4.80 -4.76 8.30
N PHE A 94 5.78 -3.92 8.65
CA PHE A 94 6.23 -2.84 7.77
C PHE A 94 6.97 -3.38 6.54
N GLY A 95 7.82 -4.40 6.72
CA GLY A 95 8.57 -5.00 5.61
C GLY A 95 7.65 -5.67 4.59
N CYS A 96 6.69 -6.47 5.04
CA CYS A 96 5.77 -7.13 4.12
C CYS A 96 4.82 -6.15 3.42
N MET A 97 4.34 -5.11 4.12
CA MET A 97 3.50 -4.10 3.50
C MET A 97 4.29 -3.30 2.44
N LEU A 98 5.55 -2.96 2.71
CA LEU A 98 6.44 -2.33 1.73
C LEU A 98 6.67 -3.24 0.51
N LEU A 99 6.96 -4.52 0.74
CA LEU A 99 7.21 -5.48 -0.34
C LEU A 99 6.00 -5.67 -1.25
N ILE A 100 4.80 -5.81 -0.69
CA ILE A 100 3.58 -5.94 -1.48
C ILE A 100 3.31 -4.67 -2.28
N ASN A 101 3.39 -3.50 -1.66
CA ASN A 101 3.19 -2.25 -2.39
C ASN A 101 4.25 -2.07 -3.48
N GLY A 102 5.52 -2.45 -3.22
CA GLY A 102 6.58 -2.44 -4.21
C GLY A 102 6.30 -3.37 -5.39
N ILE A 103 5.99 -4.65 -5.14
CA ILE A 103 5.73 -5.64 -6.20
C ILE A 103 4.50 -5.27 -7.03
N CYS A 104 3.49 -4.66 -6.42
CA CYS A 104 2.25 -4.36 -7.12
C CYS A 104 2.27 -3.01 -7.85
N LEU A 105 3.02 -2.03 -7.36
CA LEU A 105 3.06 -0.68 -7.94
C LEU A 105 4.29 -0.45 -8.84
N ALA A 106 5.43 -1.11 -8.59
CA ALA A 106 6.64 -0.95 -9.40
C ALA A 106 6.46 -1.36 -10.86
N PRO A 107 5.74 -2.45 -11.21
CA PRO A 107 5.46 -2.78 -12.61
C PRO A 107 4.71 -1.66 -13.34
N GLY A 108 3.83 -0.93 -12.63
CA GLY A 108 3.12 0.21 -13.19
C GLY A 108 4.04 1.36 -13.54
N VAL A 109 4.92 1.76 -12.62
CA VAL A 109 5.91 2.82 -12.89
C VAL A 109 6.83 2.43 -14.05
N LEU A 110 7.31 1.18 -14.08
CA LEU A 110 8.15 0.70 -15.17
C LEU A 110 7.40 0.70 -16.51
N TYR A 111 6.14 0.26 -16.53
CA TYR A 111 5.31 0.26 -17.73
C TYR A 111 5.11 1.66 -18.29
N PHE A 112 4.66 2.63 -17.46
CA PHE A 112 4.43 3.99 -17.94
C PHE A 112 5.73 4.68 -18.36
N LEU A 113 6.85 4.39 -17.69
CA LEU A 113 8.16 4.90 -18.08
C LEU A 113 8.58 4.34 -19.45
N LEU A 114 8.44 3.03 -19.68
CA LEU A 114 8.77 2.41 -20.96
C LEU A 114 7.83 2.89 -22.08
N HIS A 115 6.56 3.12 -21.76
CA HIS A 115 5.56 3.63 -22.70
C HIS A 115 5.88 5.05 -23.22
N LEU A 116 6.69 5.83 -22.48
CA LEU A 116 7.18 7.12 -22.95
C LEU A 116 8.15 7.00 -24.13
N PHE A 117 8.86 5.87 -24.25
CA PHE A 117 9.94 5.68 -25.22
C PHE A 117 9.57 4.73 -26.35
N ILE A 118 8.73 3.73 -26.08
CA ILE A 118 8.36 2.68 -27.03
C ILE A 118 6.88 2.31 -26.90
N ASP A 119 6.29 1.80 -27.98
CA ASP A 119 4.96 1.21 -27.94
C ASP A 119 5.00 -0.15 -27.23
N LEU A 120 4.24 -0.29 -26.14
CA LEU A 120 4.17 -1.54 -25.38
C LEU A 120 2.96 -2.36 -25.83
N PRO A 121 3.09 -3.70 -25.87
CA PRO A 121 1.96 -4.57 -26.15
C PRO A 121 0.89 -4.48 -25.07
N ILE A 122 -0.37 -4.59 -25.49
CA ILE A 122 -1.54 -4.48 -24.61
C ILE A 122 -1.56 -5.49 -23.45
N TRP A 123 -0.93 -6.66 -23.62
CA TRP A 123 -0.81 -7.67 -22.58
C TRP A 123 -0.05 -7.16 -21.35
N LEU A 124 0.94 -6.28 -21.52
CA LEU A 124 1.66 -5.66 -20.40
C LEU A 124 0.77 -4.67 -19.63
N ASN A 125 -0.11 -3.94 -20.34
CA ASN A 125 -1.09 -3.06 -19.70
C ASN A 125 -2.07 -3.86 -18.83
N LEU A 126 -2.57 -5.00 -19.35
CA LEU A 126 -3.44 -5.91 -18.60
C LEU A 126 -2.75 -6.44 -17.35
N PHE A 127 -1.50 -6.89 -17.47
CA PHE A 127 -0.71 -7.37 -16.34
C PHE A 127 -0.55 -6.30 -15.25
N VAL A 128 -0.17 -5.08 -15.63
CA VAL A 128 -0.02 -3.94 -14.70
C VAL A 128 -1.34 -3.60 -14.01
N THR A 129 -2.44 -3.62 -14.74
CA THR A 129 -3.78 -3.36 -14.19
C THR A 129 -4.16 -4.42 -13.15
N ILE A 130 -3.89 -5.69 -13.43
CA ILE A 130 -4.13 -6.79 -12.48
C ILE A 130 -3.27 -6.62 -11.21
N CYS A 131 -1.99 -6.29 -11.35
CA CYS A 131 -1.11 -6.01 -10.21
C CYS A 131 -1.64 -4.85 -9.36
N PHE A 132 -2.12 -3.77 -9.98
CA PHE A 132 -2.70 -2.64 -9.27
C PHE A 132 -3.97 -3.02 -8.51
N LEU A 133 -4.87 -3.78 -9.13
CA LEU A 133 -6.08 -4.29 -8.47
C LEU A 133 -5.74 -5.19 -7.29
N PHE A 134 -4.68 -6.00 -7.38
CA PHE A 134 -4.26 -6.87 -6.30
C PHE A 134 -3.89 -6.11 -5.01
N VAL A 135 -3.42 -4.86 -5.10
CA VAL A 135 -3.16 -3.99 -3.94
C VAL A 135 -4.39 -3.84 -3.05
N THR A 136 -5.57 -3.74 -3.65
CA THR A 136 -6.84 -3.55 -2.92
C THR A 136 -7.19 -4.74 -2.04
N ILE A 137 -6.73 -5.94 -2.40
CA ILE A 137 -6.95 -7.19 -1.66
C ILE A 137 -5.77 -7.44 -0.71
N ALA A 138 -4.54 -7.26 -1.18
CA ALA A 138 -3.35 -7.61 -0.42
C ALA A 138 -3.15 -6.70 0.80
N ASN A 139 -3.42 -5.39 0.68
CA ASN A 139 -3.30 -4.45 1.80
C ASN A 139 -4.18 -4.80 3.01
N PRO A 140 -5.51 -5.00 2.89
CA PRO A 140 -6.35 -5.39 4.03
C PRO A 140 -6.00 -6.78 4.56
N VAL A 141 -5.63 -7.73 3.70
CA VAL A 141 -5.20 -9.08 4.12
C VAL A 141 -3.97 -8.97 5.03
N MET A 142 -2.93 -8.23 4.63
CA MET A 142 -1.75 -8.06 5.48
C MET A 142 -2.05 -7.32 6.78
N GLN A 143 -2.88 -6.28 6.74
CA GLN A 143 -3.27 -5.55 7.94
C GLN A 143 -4.05 -6.43 8.92
N SER A 144 -4.90 -7.34 8.43
CA SER A 144 -5.63 -8.32 9.26
C SER A 144 -4.71 -9.38 9.87
N TYR A 145 -3.77 -9.93 9.09
CA TYR A 145 -2.86 -10.98 9.54
C TYR A 145 -2.00 -10.52 10.73
N PHE A 146 -1.50 -9.28 10.67
CA PHE A 146 -0.66 -8.74 11.74
C PHE A 146 -1.43 -8.12 12.91
N ARG A 147 -2.77 -8.01 12.87
CA ARG A 147 -3.59 -7.54 14.01
C ARG A 147 -4.06 -8.73 14.88
N PRO A 148 -3.57 -8.85 16.13
CA PRO A 148 -3.90 -9.99 16.98
C PRO A 148 -5.37 -10.01 17.41
N GLU A 149 -5.97 -8.82 17.58
CA GLU A 149 -7.39 -8.64 17.91
C GLU A 149 -8.32 -9.16 16.81
N ILE A 150 -7.93 -8.99 15.53
CA ILE A 150 -8.69 -9.50 14.40
C ILE A 150 -8.50 -11.01 14.29
N LYS A 151 -7.27 -11.51 14.48
CA LYS A 151 -7.00 -12.95 14.49
C LYS A 151 -7.79 -13.69 15.56
N SER A 152 -7.88 -13.15 16.78
CA SER A 152 -8.66 -13.77 17.87
C SER A 152 -10.16 -13.74 17.58
N PHE A 153 -10.68 -12.65 17.01
CA PHE A 153 -12.08 -12.57 16.56
C PHE A 153 -12.39 -13.55 15.42
N LEU A 154 -11.50 -13.67 14.42
CA LEU A 154 -11.68 -14.60 13.31
C LEU A 154 -11.65 -16.05 13.78
N THR A 155 -10.73 -16.39 14.70
CA THR A 155 -10.63 -17.74 15.28
C THR A 155 -11.88 -18.09 16.11
N SER A 156 -12.46 -17.09 16.80
CA SER A 156 -13.71 -17.23 17.55
C SER A 156 -14.95 -17.43 16.65
N ARG A 157 -15.01 -16.77 15.49
CA ARG A 157 -16.18 -16.78 14.59
C ARG A 157 -16.10 -17.78 13.43
N CYS A 158 -14.90 -18.22 13.05
CA CYS A 158 -14.64 -19.16 11.95
C CYS A 158 -13.43 -20.06 12.27
N PRO A 159 -13.60 -21.13 13.06
CA PRO A 159 -12.51 -22.06 13.41
C PRO A 159 -11.94 -22.83 12.21
N LEU A 160 -12.64 -22.89 11.08
CA LEU A 160 -12.26 -23.68 9.89
C LEU A 160 -11.11 -23.09 9.06
N LEU A 161 -10.84 -21.79 9.13
CA LEU A 161 -9.82 -21.14 8.29
C LEU A 161 -8.38 -21.29 8.83
N PHE A 162 -8.21 -21.68 10.10
CA PHE A 162 -6.90 -21.81 10.75
C PHE A 162 -6.54 -23.24 11.18
N ALA A 163 -7.42 -24.23 10.98
CA ALA A 163 -7.10 -25.63 11.25
C ALA A 163 -5.94 -26.18 10.37
N CYS A 164 -5.62 -25.53 9.25
CA CYS A 164 -4.52 -25.92 8.35
C CYS A 164 -3.16 -25.26 8.63
N VAL A 165 -3.03 -24.36 9.61
CA VAL A 165 -1.75 -23.67 9.91
C VAL A 165 -1.12 -24.16 11.23
N CYS A 166 -1.78 -25.10 11.92
CA CYS A 166 -1.30 -25.69 13.18
C CYS A 166 -0.99 -27.21 13.06
N SER A 167 -0.64 -27.70 11.88
CA SER A 167 -0.02 -29.03 11.71
C SER A 167 1.45 -28.89 11.38
#